data_AF-A0A7R9R0D4-F1
#
_entry.id   AF-A0A7R9R0D4-F1
#
_cell.length_a   1.000
_cell.length_b   1.000
_cell.length_c   1.000
_cell.angle_alpha   90.00
_cell.angle_beta   90.00
_cell.angle_gamma   90.00
#
_symmetry.space_group_name_H-M   'P 1'
#
loop_
_entity.id
_entity.type
_entity.pdbx_description
1 polymer ?
#
loop_
_entity_poly.entity_id
_entity_poly.type
_entity_poly.pdbx_seq_one_letter_code
_entity_poly.pdbx_strand_id
1 'polypeptide(L)'
;MGPKVQQLKTPTMLPMPLFGANEFNPNVKVVKVSASFSHLAAITNNGDLFMWGKNTKGCLGLGHYADQYFPFRVCVPTVVRKVSLGIDHTVVIGTSIL
;
A
#
# COMPACT_ATOMS: atom_id res chain seq x y z
N MET A 1 0.91 17.20 0.88
CA MET A 1 1.24 16.11 1.83
C MET A 1 1.16 16.71 3.25
N GLY A 2 -0.02 16.63 3.88
CA GLY A 2 -0.40 17.30 5.14
C GLY A 2 -1.91 17.07 5.41
N PRO A 3 -2.44 17.39 6.60
CA PRO A 3 -3.78 16.99 7.06
C PRO A 3 -4.96 17.62 6.29
N LYS A 4 -4.68 18.47 5.29
CA LYS A 4 -5.66 18.93 4.30
C LYS A 4 -5.33 18.24 2.99
N VAL A 5 -6.06 17.17 2.69
CA VAL A 5 -5.98 16.38 1.46
C VAL A 5 -6.23 17.32 0.28
N GLN A 6 -5.15 17.69 -0.40
CA GLN A 6 -5.19 18.50 -1.61
C GLN A 6 -5.60 17.58 -2.75
N GLN A 7 -6.91 17.47 -3.00
CA GLN A 7 -7.39 16.91 -4.27
C GLN A 7 -6.73 17.69 -5.41
N LEU A 8 -6.03 16.97 -6.27
CA LEU A 8 -5.41 17.56 -7.45
C LEU A 8 -6.41 17.51 -8.60
N LYS A 9 -6.49 18.60 -9.37
CA LYS A 9 -7.32 18.63 -10.59
C LYS A 9 -6.76 17.72 -11.69
N THR A 10 -5.47 17.40 -11.61
CA THR A 10 -4.77 16.56 -12.56
C THR A 10 -4.06 15.42 -11.81
N PRO A 11 -4.04 14.19 -12.36
CA PRO A 11 -3.27 13.10 -11.78
C PRO A 11 -1.77 13.45 -11.77
N THR A 12 -1.12 13.20 -10.65
CA THR A 12 0.34 13.34 -10.52
C THR A 12 0.97 12.03 -10.09
N MET A 13 2.20 11.81 -10.53
CA MET A 13 3.00 10.67 -10.07
C MET A 13 3.21 10.75 -8.56
N LEU A 14 2.94 9.63 -7.87
CA LEU A 14 3.28 9.49 -6.47
C LEU A 14 4.80 9.37 -6.33
N PRO A 15 5.43 10.13 -5.41
CA PRO A 15 6.87 10.03 -5.17
C PRO A 15 7.29 8.61 -4.77
N MET A 16 8.34 8.08 -5.40
CA MET A 16 8.91 6.77 -5.06
C MET A 16 9.26 6.59 -3.57
N PRO A 17 9.68 7.63 -2.82
CA PRO A 17 9.88 7.51 -1.38
C PRO A 17 8.65 7.06 -0.59
N LEU A 18 7.42 7.30 -1.09
CA LEU A 18 6.20 6.78 -0.46
C LEU A 18 6.12 5.25 -0.48
N PHE A 19 6.89 4.60 -1.36
CA PHE A 19 6.96 3.15 -1.52
C PHE A 19 8.30 2.58 -1.02
N GLY A 20 9.05 3.31 -0.21
CA GLY A 20 10.27 2.83 0.46
C GLY A 20 11.57 3.03 -0.32
N ALA A 21 11.56 3.73 -1.45
CA ALA A 21 12.79 4.13 -2.12
C ALA A 21 13.54 5.20 -1.32
N ASN A 22 14.84 4.98 -1.09
CA ASN A 22 15.74 5.91 -0.40
C ASN A 22 17.20 5.65 -0.82
N GLU A 23 18.15 6.39 -0.26
CA GLU A 23 19.58 6.26 -0.59
C GLU A 23 20.16 4.87 -0.31
N PHE A 24 19.62 4.13 0.67
CA PHE A 24 20.04 2.77 1.00
C PHE A 24 19.36 1.72 0.11
N ASN A 25 18.17 2.03 -0.40
CA ASN A 25 17.36 1.16 -1.24
C ASN A 25 16.94 1.87 -2.56
N PRO A 26 17.90 2.29 -3.40
CA PRO A 26 17.61 3.16 -4.55
C PRO A 26 16.86 2.44 -5.68
N ASN A 27 16.92 1.10 -5.71
CA ASN A 27 16.31 0.28 -6.76
C ASN A 27 14.89 -0.21 -6.41
N VAL A 28 14.31 0.27 -5.30
CA VAL A 28 12.94 -0.08 -4.94
C VAL A 28 11.97 0.58 -5.92
N LYS A 29 11.08 -0.23 -6.46
CA LYS A 29 10.01 0.22 -7.36
C LYS A 29 8.75 -0.59 -7.16
N VAL A 30 7.61 0.04 -7.40
CA VAL A 30 6.32 -0.63 -7.46
C VAL A 30 6.28 -1.51 -8.70
N VAL A 31 5.94 -2.79 -8.53
CA VAL A 31 5.85 -3.77 -9.63
C VAL A 31 4.44 -4.32 -9.82
N LYS A 32 3.55 -4.16 -8.84
CA LYS A 32 2.14 -4.54 -8.94
C LYS A 32 1.28 -3.54 -8.19
N VAL A 33 0.07 -3.34 -8.68
CA VAL A 33 -0.98 -2.56 -8.03
C VAL A 33 -2.28 -3.33 -8.01
N SER A 34 -3.14 -3.05 -7.05
CA SER A 34 -4.50 -3.60 -6.96
C SER A 34 -5.41 -2.53 -6.37
N ALA A 35 -6.68 -2.53 -6.79
CA ALA A 35 -7.66 -1.54 -6.38
C ALA A 35 -8.99 -2.22 -6.11
N SER A 36 -9.69 -1.76 -5.08
CA SER A 36 -11.11 -2.01 -4.85
C SER A 36 -11.91 -0.73 -5.08
N PHE A 37 -13.16 -0.71 -4.63
CA PHE A 37 -13.98 0.50 -4.61
C PHE A 37 -13.38 1.63 -3.77
N SER A 38 -12.66 1.31 -2.69
CA SER A 38 -12.32 2.30 -1.66
C SER A 38 -10.90 2.22 -1.11
N HIS A 39 -10.15 1.16 -1.41
CA HIS A 39 -8.76 1.02 -0.99
C HIS A 39 -7.89 0.43 -2.10
N LEU A 40 -6.59 0.66 -1.95
CA LEU A 40 -5.56 0.45 -2.93
C LEU A 40 -4.42 -0.30 -2.27
N ALA A 41 -3.73 -1.11 -3.08
CA ALA A 41 -2.53 -1.80 -2.67
C ALA A 41 -1.46 -1.70 -3.76
N ALA A 42 -0.20 -1.64 -3.32
CA ALA A 42 0.97 -1.72 -4.17
C ALA A 42 1.95 -2.74 -3.58
N ILE A 43 2.63 -3.47 -4.46
CA ILE A 43 3.71 -4.39 -4.09
C ILE A 43 5.00 -3.91 -4.75
N THR A 44 6.07 -3.80 -3.97
CA THR A 44 7.40 -3.45 -4.49
C THR A 44 8.14 -4.68 -5.04
N ASN A 45 9.23 -4.47 -5.77
CA ASN A 45 10.13 -5.55 -6.21
C ASN A 45 10.74 -6.35 -5.05
N ASN A 46 10.78 -5.79 -3.84
CA ASN A 46 11.22 -6.48 -2.62
C ASN A 46 10.11 -7.33 -1.99
N GLY A 47 8.88 -7.24 -2.49
CA GLY A 47 7.72 -7.91 -1.91
C GLY A 47 7.11 -7.18 -0.71
N ASP A 48 7.41 -5.89 -0.54
CA ASP A 48 6.75 -5.07 0.47
C ASP A 48 5.34 -4.69 0.02
N LEU A 49 4.37 -4.78 0.93
CA LEU A 49 2.99 -4.37 0.71
C LEU A 49 2.76 -2.96 1.25
N PHE A 50 2.21 -2.09 0.41
CA PHE A 50 1.73 -0.77 0.78
C PHE A 50 0.24 -0.69 0.53
N MET A 51 -0.55 -0.19 1.50
CA MET A 51 -1.99 0.00 1.33
C MET A 51 -2.44 1.37 1.79
N TRP A 52 -3.47 1.89 1.12
CA TRP A 52 -4.08 3.19 1.42
C TRP A 52 -5.52 3.25 0.88
N GLY A 53 -6.28 4.23 1.35
CA GLY A 53 -7.69 4.45 1.05
C GLY A 53 -8.55 4.38 2.32
N LYS A 54 -9.81 3.99 2.15
CA LYS A 54 -10.75 3.75 3.24
C LYS A 54 -10.33 2.53 4.05
N ASN A 55 -10.38 2.67 5.37
CA ASN A 55 -10.01 1.60 6.29
C ASN A 55 -11.21 1.04 7.05
N THR A 56 -12.34 0.94 6.35
CA THR A 56 -13.58 0.39 6.90
C THR A 56 -13.33 -1.05 7.37
N LYS A 57 -13.73 -1.37 8.61
CA LYS A 57 -13.50 -2.68 9.25
C LYS A 57 -12.02 -3.09 9.40
N GLY A 58 -11.07 -2.18 9.18
CA GLY A 58 -9.65 -2.49 9.30
C GLY A 58 -9.09 -3.21 8.07
N CYS A 59 -9.74 -3.09 6.91
CA CYS A 59 -9.35 -3.76 5.67
C CYS A 59 -7.93 -3.41 5.19
N LEU A 60 -7.32 -2.33 5.73
CA LEU A 60 -5.94 -1.98 5.45
C LEU A 60 -4.90 -2.79 6.23
N GLY A 61 -5.29 -3.54 7.27
CA GLY A 61 -4.35 -4.35 8.06
C GLY A 61 -3.32 -3.54 8.86
N LEU A 62 -3.61 -2.28 9.17
CA LEU A 62 -2.67 -1.35 9.84
C LEU A 62 -2.71 -1.40 11.37
N GLY A 63 -3.51 -2.29 11.96
CA GLY A 63 -3.73 -2.35 13.42
C GLY A 63 -4.60 -1.22 13.99
N HIS A 64 -5.19 -0.38 13.13
CA HIS A 64 -6.16 0.65 13.49
C HIS A 64 -7.24 0.79 12.41
N TYR A 65 -8.27 1.60 12.68
CA TYR A 65 -9.42 1.83 11.78
C TYR A 65 -9.43 3.17 11.06
N ALA A 66 -8.46 4.06 11.35
CA ALA A 66 -8.35 5.33 10.63
C ALA A 66 -8.06 5.11 9.14
N ASP A 67 -8.72 5.90 8.29
CA ASP A 67 -8.42 6.01 6.87
C ASP A 67 -6.96 6.37 6.65
N GLN A 68 -6.40 5.93 5.53
CA GLN A 68 -5.02 6.22 5.18
C GLN A 68 -4.96 6.88 3.80
N TYR A 69 -4.50 8.12 3.72
CA TYR A 69 -4.58 8.89 2.48
C TYR A 69 -3.36 8.72 1.57
N PHE A 70 -2.28 8.12 2.08
CA PHE A 70 -1.04 7.90 1.35
C PHE A 70 -0.55 6.45 1.52
N PRO A 71 0.20 5.89 0.55
CA PRO A 71 0.77 4.56 0.69
C PRO A 71 1.45 4.37 2.04
N PHE A 72 0.98 3.38 2.79
CA PHE A 72 1.53 3.04 4.09
C PHE A 72 1.92 1.57 4.10
N ARG A 73 3.13 1.28 4.58
CA ARG A 73 3.66 -0.07 4.59
C ARG A 73 2.89 -0.94 5.59
N VAL A 74 2.39 -2.07 5.13
CA VAL A 74 1.73 -3.07 5.98
C VAL A 74 2.80 -4.05 6.47
N CYS A 75 2.88 -4.25 7.78
CA CYS A 75 3.79 -5.24 8.37
C CYS A 75 3.19 -6.64 8.22
N VAL A 76 3.69 -7.39 7.24
CA VAL A 76 3.37 -8.81 7.04
C VAL A 76 4.65 -9.64 7.07
N PRO A 77 4.71 -10.77 7.80
CA PRO A 77 5.93 -11.60 7.93
C PRO A 77 6.15 -12.51 6.71
N THR A 78 6.01 -11.95 5.51
CA THR A 78 5.97 -12.70 4.25
C THR A 78 6.45 -11.82 3.10
N VAL A 79 7.17 -12.38 2.13
CA VAL A 79 7.44 -11.72 0.85
C VAL A 79 6.16 -11.76 -0.01
N VAL A 80 5.48 -10.62 -0.15
CA VAL A 80 4.18 -10.55 -0.82
C VAL A 80 4.32 -10.75 -2.32
N ARG A 81 3.52 -11.66 -2.87
CA ARG A 81 3.52 -12.00 -4.30
C ARG A 81 2.25 -11.53 -5.01
N LYS A 82 1.09 -11.64 -4.37
CA LYS A 82 -0.17 -11.09 -4.87
C LYS A 82 -1.03 -10.59 -3.71
N VAL A 83 -1.90 -9.65 -4.02
CA VAL A 83 -2.93 -9.13 -3.13
C VAL A 83 -4.25 -9.09 -3.90
N SER A 84 -5.34 -9.42 -3.23
CA SER A 84 -6.71 -9.29 -3.74
C SER A 84 -7.50 -8.45 -2.75
N LEU A 85 -8.24 -7.47 -3.28
CA LEU A 85 -8.98 -6.49 -2.50
C LEU A 85 -10.48 -6.71 -2.71
N GLY A 86 -11.18 -7.03 -1.63
CA GLY A 86 -12.63 -7.10 -1.57
C GLY A 86 -13.25 -5.73 -1.27
N ILE A 87 -14.53 -5.73 -0.88
CA ILE A 87 -15.21 -4.50 -0.44
C ILE A 87 -14.66 -4.02 0.90
N ASP A 88 -14.45 -4.96 1.83
CA ASP A 88 -14.11 -4.72 3.23
C ASP A 88 -13.06 -5.71 3.77
N HIS A 89 -12.48 -6.53 2.90
CA HIS A 89 -11.46 -7.51 3.26
C HIS A 89 -10.31 -7.50 2.25
N THR A 90 -9.14 -7.94 2.73
CA THR A 90 -7.92 -8.05 1.94
C THR A 90 -7.36 -9.46 2.09
N VAL A 91 -6.99 -10.09 0.99
CA VAL A 91 -6.31 -11.39 0.97
C VAL A 91 -4.93 -11.22 0.35
N VAL A 92 -3.91 -11.73 1.04
CA VAL A 92 -2.51 -11.66 0.61
C VAL A 92 -1.97 -13.07 0.45
N ILE A 93 -1.25 -13.31 -0.63
CA ILE A 93 -0.45 -14.52 -0.83
C ILE A 93 1.01 -14.14 -1.02
N GLY A 94 1.88 -14.86 -0.32
CA GLY A 94 3.31 -14.67 -0.43
C GLY A 94 4.09 -15.87 0.09
N THR A 95 5.41 -15.73 0.09
CA THR A 95 6.33 -16.76 0.55
C THR A 95 6.80 -16.44 1.96
N SER A 96 6.70 -17.41 2.86
CA SER A 96 7.24 -17.32 4.23
C SER A 96 8.71 -16.89 4.19
N ILE A 97 9.10 -16.04 5.14
CA ILE A 97 10.51 -15.71 5.41
C ILE A 97 11.13 -16.60 6.50
N LEU A 98 10.34 -17.53 7.04
CA LEU A 98 10.74 -18.64 7.91
C LEU A 98 10.83 -19.93 7.09
#